data_AF-A0A8S2NYP2-F1
#
_entry.id   AF-A0A8S2NYP2-F1
#
_cell.length_a   1.000
_cell.length_b   1.000
_cell.length_c   1.000
_cell.angle_alpha   90.00
_cell.angle_beta   90.00
_cell.angle_gamma   90.00
#
_symmetry.space_group_name_H-M   'P 1'
#
loop_
_entity.id
_entity.type
_entity.pdbx_description
1 polymer ?
#
loop_
_entity_poly.entity_id
_entity_poly.type
_entity_poly.pdbx_seq_one_letter_code
_entity_poly.pdbx_strand_id
1 'polypeptide(L)'
;MILKDNSNHPGALHYFIHVYDEPKMALFALSNAIKYSRIAPNSPHAQHMPTHIYLRLGLYTEALYGNLESDEAGMNVVMNGEREYHSLEFMHYIYLNMGRRTIALEILESLKELFINDTFYQMQYGIMYDRHIIETQDYNFTFDNPFNLIVCSECVSTGDVVWLYQINSGLLLVKGFSTIKNNKEYNLTVVQEYIQQLEDMSIKLNKTQPTLSISILAMKYQLQAFHEYYRISTTNNEQNIALNYAKMAMNLEVSVNPPCYGPPIDPVKPSQELYGELLLEHRQYEQAINEFLNVMTYFPNRTLTLFGLARAYSAIGKIDSACLYYSRLINDMLYNSDFGLQWYDEANNYLITHSRKKPDTIINSKFIGIIATIAFVVGIIVTSSFIILVRKFRHRNQKHYQPLNSS
;
A
#
# COMPACT_ATOMS: atom_id res chain seq x y z
N MET A 1 -32.75 8.64 -4.92
CA MET A 1 -33.57 9.64 -5.63
C MET A 1 -32.90 11.02 -5.76
N ILE A 2 -31.77 11.34 -5.08
CA ILE A 2 -31.12 12.67 -5.23
C ILE A 2 -30.34 12.83 -6.55
N LEU A 3 -29.49 11.86 -6.92
CA LEU A 3 -28.70 11.94 -8.17
C LEU A 3 -29.53 11.84 -9.45
N LYS A 4 -30.77 11.33 -9.35
CA LYS A 4 -31.73 11.32 -10.47
C LYS A 4 -32.27 12.72 -10.75
N ASP A 5 -32.54 13.48 -9.68
CA ASP A 5 -33.14 14.82 -9.77
C ASP A 5 -32.07 15.91 -9.91
N ASN A 6 -30.89 15.70 -9.32
CA ASN A 6 -29.72 16.54 -9.48
C ASN A 6 -28.45 15.69 -9.56
N SER A 7 -28.02 15.37 -10.79
CA SER A 7 -26.84 14.55 -11.03
C SER A 7 -25.52 15.19 -10.58
N ASN A 8 -25.53 16.48 -10.25
CA ASN A 8 -24.37 17.27 -9.84
C ASN A 8 -24.44 17.65 -8.36
N HIS A 9 -25.30 17.02 -7.56
CA HIS A 9 -25.38 17.32 -6.13
C HIS A 9 -24.10 16.85 -5.40
N PRO A 10 -23.25 17.76 -4.87
CA PRO A 10 -21.92 17.41 -4.37
C PRO A 10 -21.98 16.43 -3.19
N GLY A 11 -22.88 16.65 -2.24
CA GLY A 11 -23.05 15.72 -1.10
C GLY A 11 -23.49 14.32 -1.52
N ALA A 12 -24.35 14.19 -2.54
CA ALA A 12 -24.83 12.88 -2.99
C ALA A 12 -23.76 12.14 -3.78
N LEU A 13 -22.96 12.84 -4.59
CA LEU A 13 -21.80 12.25 -5.26
C LEU A 13 -20.73 11.82 -4.24
N HIS A 14 -20.49 12.63 -3.21
CA HIS A 14 -19.59 12.28 -2.11
C HIS A 14 -20.01 10.99 -1.40
N TYR A 15 -21.27 10.88 -0.96
CA TYR A 15 -21.79 9.64 -0.37
C TYR A 15 -21.76 8.47 -1.35
N PHE A 16 -22.01 8.72 -2.64
CA PHE A 16 -21.91 7.68 -3.66
C PHE A 16 -20.49 7.12 -3.76
N ILE A 17 -19.45 7.96 -3.66
CA ILE A 17 -18.06 7.47 -3.66
C ILE A 17 -17.82 6.56 -2.44
N HIS A 18 -18.15 7.01 -1.23
CA HIS A 18 -17.93 6.22 -0.02
C HIS A 18 -18.66 4.86 -0.01
N VAL A 19 -19.89 4.81 -0.51
CA VAL A 19 -20.67 3.56 -0.56
C VAL A 19 -20.05 2.53 -1.52
N TYR A 20 -19.31 2.99 -2.53
CA TYR A 20 -18.71 2.14 -3.57
C TYR A 20 -17.18 2.08 -3.45
N ASP A 21 -16.59 2.58 -2.37
CA ASP A 21 -15.15 2.51 -2.07
C ASP A 21 -14.76 1.09 -1.59
N GLU A 22 -15.03 0.11 -2.44
CA GLU A 22 -14.56 -1.26 -2.33
C GLU A 22 -14.19 -1.79 -3.71
N PRO A 23 -13.20 -2.68 -3.84
CA PRO A 23 -12.71 -3.15 -5.14
C PRO A 23 -13.75 -3.57 -6.17
N LYS A 24 -14.70 -4.42 -5.77
CA LYS A 24 -15.70 -4.99 -6.69
C LYS A 24 -16.73 -3.96 -7.16
N MET A 25 -16.90 -2.87 -6.41
CA MET A 25 -17.92 -1.86 -6.69
C MET A 25 -17.34 -0.56 -7.25
N ALA A 26 -16.04 -0.33 -7.10
CA ALA A 26 -15.36 0.90 -7.48
C ALA A 26 -15.64 1.32 -8.94
N LEU A 27 -15.71 0.36 -9.87
CA LEU A 27 -15.97 0.65 -11.28
C LEU A 27 -17.32 1.36 -11.49
N PHE A 28 -18.34 1.05 -10.68
CA PHE A 28 -19.64 1.71 -10.76
C PHE A 28 -19.60 3.17 -10.30
N ALA A 29 -18.65 3.52 -9.43
CA ALA A 29 -18.47 4.88 -8.94
C ALA A 29 -17.53 5.74 -9.78
N LEU A 30 -16.75 5.16 -10.70
CA LEU A 30 -15.74 5.90 -11.47
C LEU A 30 -16.30 7.15 -12.15
N SER A 31 -17.45 7.04 -12.84
CA SER A 31 -18.06 8.19 -13.51
C SER A 31 -18.54 9.28 -12.55
N ASN A 32 -19.05 8.90 -11.37
CA ASN A 32 -19.50 9.83 -10.34
C ASN A 32 -18.31 10.47 -9.60
N ALA A 33 -17.24 9.71 -9.38
CA ALA A 33 -15.97 10.20 -8.83
C ALA A 33 -15.38 11.29 -9.73
N ILE A 34 -15.21 11.03 -11.02
CA ILE A 34 -14.72 12.02 -11.99
C ILE A 34 -15.63 13.27 -12.04
N LYS A 35 -16.95 13.07 -11.92
CA LYS A 35 -17.90 14.20 -11.89
C LYS A 35 -17.72 15.05 -10.63
N TYR A 36 -17.47 14.44 -9.48
CA TYR A 36 -17.38 15.14 -8.20
C TYR A 36 -16.24 16.17 -8.17
N SER A 37 -15.04 15.81 -8.64
CA SER A 37 -13.92 16.75 -8.71
C SER A 37 -14.17 17.90 -9.69
N ARG A 38 -14.87 17.66 -10.80
CA ARG A 38 -15.18 18.69 -11.81
C ARG A 38 -16.18 19.75 -11.33
N ILE A 39 -17.14 19.37 -10.49
CA ILE A 39 -18.15 20.31 -9.99
C ILE A 39 -17.67 21.14 -8.79
N ALA A 40 -16.60 20.69 -8.12
CA ALA A 40 -16.00 21.37 -6.98
C ALA A 40 -14.46 21.45 -7.12
N PRO A 41 -13.94 22.11 -8.18
CA PRO A 41 -12.50 22.14 -8.49
C PRO A 41 -11.67 22.75 -7.34
N ASN A 42 -12.21 23.77 -6.67
CA ASN A 42 -11.52 24.47 -5.58
C ASN A 42 -11.71 23.82 -4.21
N SER A 43 -12.31 22.63 -4.13
CA SER A 43 -12.48 21.89 -2.88
C SER A 43 -11.42 20.79 -2.78
N PRO A 44 -10.46 20.90 -1.83
CA PRO A 44 -9.42 19.88 -1.62
C PRO A 44 -10.03 18.49 -1.40
N HIS A 45 -11.04 18.43 -0.54
CA HIS A 45 -11.80 17.21 -0.29
C HIS A 45 -12.41 16.64 -1.58
N ALA A 46 -12.99 17.48 -2.44
CA ALA A 46 -13.59 16.99 -3.68
C ALA A 46 -12.57 16.54 -4.73
N GLN A 47 -11.33 17.06 -4.69
CA GLN A 47 -10.23 16.58 -5.53
C GLN A 47 -9.65 15.26 -5.02
N HIS A 48 -9.57 15.08 -3.70
CA HIS A 48 -9.06 13.86 -3.07
C HIS A 48 -10.03 12.68 -3.19
N MET A 49 -11.33 12.90 -2.96
CA MET A 49 -12.31 11.80 -2.89
C MET A 49 -12.32 10.83 -4.09
N PRO A 50 -12.16 11.27 -5.35
CA PRO A 50 -12.01 10.36 -6.49
C PRO A 50 -10.82 9.40 -6.39
N THR A 51 -9.76 9.76 -5.67
CA THR A 51 -8.54 8.95 -5.56
C THR A 51 -8.76 7.65 -4.80
N HIS A 52 -9.78 7.59 -3.93
CA HIS A 52 -10.26 6.34 -3.34
C HIS A 52 -10.63 5.33 -4.44
N ILE A 53 -11.50 5.73 -5.37
CA ILE A 53 -11.95 4.89 -6.48
C ILE A 53 -10.79 4.56 -7.43
N TYR A 54 -9.91 5.53 -7.71
CA TYR A 54 -8.75 5.29 -8.56
C TYR A 54 -7.81 4.23 -7.97
N LEU A 55 -7.55 4.26 -6.66
CA LEU A 55 -6.76 3.23 -6.00
C LEU A 55 -7.41 1.84 -6.09
N ARG A 56 -8.71 1.72 -5.83
CA ARG A 56 -9.44 0.44 -5.97
C ARG A 56 -9.38 -0.13 -7.39
N LEU A 57 -9.23 0.74 -8.39
CA LEU A 57 -9.13 0.36 -9.81
C LEU A 57 -7.67 0.27 -10.31
N GLY A 58 -6.67 0.45 -9.44
CA GLY A 58 -5.26 0.40 -9.84
C GLY A 58 -4.86 1.52 -10.80
N LEU A 59 -5.57 2.65 -10.75
CA LEU A 59 -5.35 3.86 -11.56
C LEU A 59 -4.42 4.81 -10.79
N TYR A 60 -3.19 4.37 -10.55
CA TYR A 60 -2.24 5.07 -9.66
C TYR A 60 -1.83 6.45 -10.18
N THR A 61 -1.74 6.64 -11.49
CA THR A 61 -1.42 7.94 -12.09
C THR A 61 -2.54 8.95 -11.85
N GLU A 62 -3.80 8.54 -12.06
CA GLU A 62 -4.99 9.33 -11.79
C GLU A 62 -5.14 9.63 -10.29
N ALA A 63 -4.85 8.64 -9.44
CA ALA A 63 -4.81 8.81 -7.99
C ALA A 63 -3.76 9.84 -7.57
N LEU A 64 -2.57 9.81 -8.17
CA LEU A 64 -1.52 10.80 -7.90
C LEU A 64 -1.97 12.20 -8.27
N TYR A 65 -2.47 12.38 -9.50
CA TYR A 65 -2.93 13.70 -9.95
C TYR A 65 -4.06 14.24 -9.08
N GLY A 66 -5.04 13.43 -8.70
CA GLY A 66 -6.12 13.88 -7.81
C GLY A 66 -5.64 14.33 -6.42
N ASN A 67 -4.62 13.67 -5.87
CA ASN A 67 -4.02 14.09 -4.59
C ASN A 67 -3.22 15.39 -4.74
N LEU A 68 -2.45 15.54 -5.83
CA LEU A 68 -1.73 16.79 -6.11
C LEU A 68 -2.69 17.99 -6.29
N GLU A 69 -3.79 17.80 -7.01
CA GLU A 69 -4.84 18.81 -7.19
C GLU A 69 -5.54 19.14 -5.85
N SER A 70 -5.74 18.14 -5.00
CA SER A 70 -6.25 18.35 -3.63
C SER A 70 -5.32 19.24 -2.81
N ASP A 71 -4.03 18.94 -2.84
CA ASP A 71 -3.02 19.72 -2.13
C ASP A 71 -2.93 21.16 -2.67
N GLU A 72 -3.00 21.33 -4.00
CA GLU A 72 -3.01 22.65 -4.65
C GLU A 72 -4.24 23.46 -4.26
N ALA A 73 -5.44 22.88 -4.35
CA ALA A 73 -6.67 23.52 -3.91
C ALA A 73 -6.62 23.89 -2.41
N GLY A 74 -5.85 23.13 -1.62
CA GLY A 74 -5.70 23.31 -0.18
C GLY A 74 -4.76 24.44 0.21
N MET A 75 -3.94 24.96 -0.71
CA MET A 75 -2.95 26.00 -0.41
C MET A 75 -3.55 27.30 0.14
N ASN A 76 -4.82 27.58 -0.17
CA ASN A 76 -5.55 28.78 0.28
C ASN A 76 -6.52 28.53 1.45
N VAL A 77 -6.57 27.30 1.98
CA VAL A 77 -7.47 26.91 3.08
C VAL A 77 -6.63 26.58 4.32
N VAL A 78 -7.11 26.99 5.51
CA VAL A 78 -6.55 26.51 6.78
C VAL A 78 -7.01 25.06 6.93
N MET A 79 -6.10 24.12 6.67
CA MET A 79 -6.36 22.70 6.86
C MET A 79 -6.29 22.33 8.34
N ASN A 80 -7.11 21.39 8.76
CA ASN A 80 -6.86 20.60 9.96
C ASN A 80 -5.81 19.54 9.62
N GLY A 81 -4.87 19.29 10.54
CA GLY A 81 -3.75 18.38 10.29
C GLY A 81 -4.21 17.02 9.74
N GLU A 82 -5.24 16.40 10.33
CA GLU A 82 -5.79 15.09 9.94
C GLU A 82 -6.00 14.89 8.42
N ARG A 83 -6.50 15.91 7.70
CA ARG A 83 -6.72 15.81 6.24
C ARG A 83 -5.42 15.82 5.43
N GLU A 84 -4.44 16.60 5.87
CA GLU A 84 -3.12 16.64 5.24
C GLU A 84 -2.43 15.27 5.39
N TYR A 85 -2.57 14.59 6.54
CA TYR A 85 -1.99 13.24 6.72
C TYR A 85 -2.69 12.17 5.87
N HIS A 86 -4.01 12.19 5.78
CA HIS A 86 -4.76 11.22 4.96
C HIS A 86 -4.35 11.31 3.47
N SER A 87 -4.16 12.53 2.94
CA SER A 87 -3.62 12.75 1.58
C SER A 87 -2.20 12.20 1.44
N LEU A 88 -1.32 12.47 2.42
CA LEU A 88 0.06 11.99 2.41
C LEU A 88 0.17 10.45 2.50
N GLU A 89 -0.73 9.79 3.23
CA GLU A 89 -0.81 8.33 3.30
C GLU A 89 -1.14 7.74 1.91
N PHE A 90 -2.08 8.34 1.19
CA PHE A 90 -2.42 7.99 -0.19
C PHE A 90 -1.22 8.17 -1.11
N MET A 91 -0.60 9.35 -1.09
CA MET A 91 0.55 9.65 -1.94
C MET A 91 1.72 8.70 -1.66
N HIS A 92 1.99 8.36 -0.41
CA HIS A 92 3.01 7.39 -0.03
C HIS A 92 2.74 6.01 -0.66
N TYR A 93 1.52 5.47 -0.51
CA TYR A 93 1.16 4.19 -1.13
C TYR A 93 1.23 4.23 -2.66
N ILE A 94 0.78 5.33 -3.26
CA ILE A 94 0.81 5.52 -4.72
C ILE A 94 2.26 5.51 -5.21
N TYR A 95 3.14 6.30 -4.61
CA TYR A 95 4.55 6.36 -5.00
C TYR A 95 5.26 5.04 -4.82
N LEU A 96 4.96 4.30 -3.75
CA LEU A 96 5.49 2.95 -3.55
C LEU A 96 5.11 2.00 -4.70
N ASN A 97 3.83 1.94 -5.06
CA ASN A 97 3.38 1.11 -6.19
C ASN A 97 3.98 1.58 -7.52
N MET A 98 4.22 2.88 -7.69
CA MET A 98 4.88 3.42 -8.88
C MET A 98 6.42 3.24 -8.90
N GLY A 99 6.99 2.58 -7.88
CA GLY A 99 8.44 2.41 -7.74
C GLY A 99 9.22 3.69 -7.45
N ARG A 100 8.54 4.76 -7.01
CA ARG A 100 9.15 6.04 -6.63
C ARG A 100 9.47 6.05 -5.13
N ARG A 101 10.36 5.14 -4.74
CA ARG A 101 10.68 4.83 -3.34
C ARG A 101 11.30 6.01 -2.60
N THR A 102 12.10 6.81 -3.30
CA THR A 102 12.77 8.01 -2.79
C THR A 102 11.73 9.03 -2.32
N ILE A 103 10.75 9.36 -3.16
CA ILE A 103 9.68 10.30 -2.80
C ILE A 103 8.81 9.74 -1.68
N ALA A 104 8.49 8.44 -1.72
CA ALA A 104 7.76 7.79 -0.63
C ALA A 104 8.52 7.88 0.71
N LEU A 105 9.85 7.71 0.70
CA LEU A 105 10.68 7.85 1.89
C LEU A 105 10.69 9.31 2.38
N GLU A 106 10.82 10.29 1.50
CA GLU A 106 10.77 11.71 1.86
C GLU A 106 9.44 12.08 2.54
N ILE A 107 8.31 11.52 2.08
CA ILE A 107 7.01 11.67 2.76
C ILE A 107 7.11 11.12 4.18
N LEU A 108 7.56 9.87 4.34
CA LEU A 108 7.67 9.22 5.65
C LEU A 108 8.56 10.03 6.61
N GLU A 109 9.73 10.48 6.14
CA GLU A 109 10.66 11.30 6.91
C GLU A 109 10.11 12.67 7.29
N SER A 110 9.31 13.29 6.41
CA SER A 110 8.71 14.59 6.67
C SER A 110 7.76 14.59 7.87
N LEU A 111 7.15 13.44 8.15
CA LEU A 111 6.24 13.23 9.27
C LEU A 111 6.96 12.95 10.60
N LYS A 112 8.29 12.74 10.57
CA LYS A 112 9.05 12.22 11.72
C LYS A 112 8.92 13.06 12.98
N GLU A 113 9.10 14.36 12.83
CA GLU A 113 9.14 15.29 13.97
C GLU A 113 7.75 15.59 14.52
N LEU A 114 6.69 15.29 13.75
CA LEU A 114 5.33 15.70 14.05
C LEU A 114 4.53 14.63 14.77
N PHE A 115 4.86 13.36 14.55
CA PHE A 115 4.19 12.26 15.24
C PHE A 115 4.59 12.13 16.73
N ILE A 116 5.69 12.75 17.16
CA ILE A 116 6.29 12.46 18.48
C ILE A 116 5.30 12.73 19.63
N ASN A 117 4.39 13.69 19.45
CA ASN A 117 3.54 14.21 20.52
C ASN A 117 2.05 13.85 20.39
N ASP A 118 1.62 13.12 19.35
CA ASP A 118 0.18 12.88 19.08
C ASP A 118 -0.09 11.46 18.61
N THR A 119 -0.89 10.70 19.37
CA THR A 119 -1.20 9.29 19.12
C THR A 119 -1.84 9.03 17.74
N PHE A 120 -2.66 9.94 17.21
CA PHE A 120 -3.24 9.78 15.87
C PHE A 120 -2.15 9.82 14.79
N TYR A 121 -1.19 10.75 14.90
CA TYR A 121 -0.07 10.81 13.96
C TYR A 121 0.93 9.68 14.12
N GLN A 122 1.11 9.17 15.34
CA GLN A 122 1.89 7.94 15.59
C GLN A 122 1.28 6.75 14.87
N MET A 123 -0.04 6.64 14.93
CA MET A 123 -0.80 5.60 14.26
C MET A 123 -0.62 5.64 12.74
N GLN A 124 -0.84 6.80 12.12
CA GLN A 124 -0.69 6.97 10.67
C GLN A 124 0.74 6.69 10.20
N TYR A 125 1.73 7.17 10.96
CA TYR A 125 3.12 6.88 10.67
C TYR A 125 3.42 5.37 10.70
N GLY A 126 2.90 4.64 11.69
CA GLY A 126 3.08 3.19 11.81
C GLY A 126 2.60 2.42 10.58
N ILE A 127 1.41 2.77 10.07
CA ILE A 127 0.85 2.17 8.84
C ILE A 127 1.78 2.43 7.64
N MET A 128 2.21 3.68 7.47
CA MET A 128 3.10 4.06 6.36
C MET A 128 4.47 3.38 6.46
N TYR A 129 5.01 3.25 7.67
CA TYR A 129 6.27 2.54 7.92
C TYR A 129 6.17 1.06 7.51
N ASP A 130 5.14 0.38 8.00
CA ASP A 130 4.89 -1.03 7.72
C ASP A 130 4.71 -1.29 6.23
N ARG A 131 3.90 -0.45 5.58
CA ARG A 131 3.67 -0.47 4.13
C ARG A 131 4.95 -0.20 3.35
N HIS A 132 5.80 0.73 3.80
CA HIS A 132 7.08 1.00 3.14
C HIS A 132 7.94 -0.26 3.05
N ILE A 133 8.05 -1.03 4.14
CA ILE A 133 8.81 -2.28 4.17
C ILE A 133 8.20 -3.32 3.21
N ILE A 134 6.88 -3.53 3.28
CA ILE A 134 6.21 -4.53 2.44
C ILE A 134 6.31 -4.20 0.96
N GLU A 135 5.99 -2.96 0.56
CA GLU A 135 5.94 -2.57 -0.85
C GLU A 135 7.32 -2.46 -1.48
N THR A 136 8.34 -2.12 -0.70
CA THR A 136 9.73 -2.10 -1.21
C THR A 136 10.40 -3.47 -1.16
N GLN A 137 9.87 -4.38 -0.34
CA GLN A 137 10.51 -5.62 0.13
C GLN A 137 11.89 -5.37 0.76
N ASP A 138 12.17 -4.16 1.23
CA ASP A 138 13.38 -3.84 1.97
C ASP A 138 13.21 -4.20 3.45
N TYR A 139 13.37 -5.49 3.74
CA TYR A 139 13.27 -6.00 5.10
C TYR A 139 14.41 -5.54 6.01
N ASN A 140 15.53 -5.04 5.44
CA ASN A 140 16.63 -4.42 6.18
C ASN A 140 16.37 -2.95 6.51
N PHE A 141 15.26 -2.38 6.01
CA PHE A 141 14.88 -1.01 6.31
C PHE A 141 14.75 -0.83 7.82
N THR A 142 15.74 -0.18 8.39
CA THR A 142 15.74 0.27 9.77
C THR A 142 15.58 1.77 9.74
N PHE A 143 14.36 2.20 10.01
CA PHE A 143 14.20 3.55 10.53
C PHE A 143 14.19 3.46 12.04
N ASP A 144 14.73 4.46 12.73
CA ASP A 144 14.53 4.61 14.18
C ASP A 144 13.01 4.67 14.42
N ASN A 145 12.41 3.52 14.66
CA ASN A 145 11.01 3.40 14.98
C ASN A 145 10.92 3.78 16.47
N PRO A 146 10.44 4.98 16.81
CA PRO A 146 10.39 5.42 18.20
C PRO A 146 9.26 4.72 18.96
N PHE A 147 8.51 3.83 18.30
CA PHE A 147 7.34 3.17 18.86
C PHE A 147 7.67 1.82 19.49
N ASN A 148 7.72 1.85 20.82
CA ASN A 148 7.06 0.82 21.62
C ASN A 148 5.61 1.31 21.85
N LEU A 149 4.73 1.18 20.84
CA LEU A 149 3.31 1.44 21.05
C LEU A 149 2.82 0.45 22.13
N ILE A 150 2.69 0.94 23.37
CA ILE A 150 2.20 0.14 24.49
C ILE A 150 0.74 -0.14 24.19
N VAL A 151 0.44 -1.37 23.82
CA VAL A 151 -0.93 -1.89 23.75
C VAL A 151 -1.48 -1.80 25.18
N CYS A 152 -2.44 -0.90 25.41
CA CYS A 152 -3.18 -0.91 26.67
C CYS A 152 -3.87 -2.28 26.83
N SER A 153 -3.38 -3.10 27.75
CA SER A 153 -3.89 -4.44 28.02
C SER A 153 -5.35 -4.44 28.51
N GLU A 154 -5.91 -3.30 28.89
CA GLU A 154 -7.25 -3.17 29.48
C GLU A 154 -8.26 -2.35 28.64
N CYS A 155 -7.82 -1.70 27.56
CA CYS A 155 -8.67 -0.81 26.76
C CYS A 155 -9.31 -1.58 25.59
N VAL A 156 -10.65 -1.69 25.53
CA VAL A 156 -11.40 -2.30 24.37
C VAL A 156 -12.70 -1.55 24.03
N SER A 157 -13.00 -0.40 24.63
CA SER A 157 -14.35 0.22 24.52
C SER A 157 -14.43 1.55 23.77
N THR A 158 -13.36 2.06 23.17
CA THR A 158 -13.38 3.31 22.39
C THR A 158 -12.96 3.06 20.93
N GLY A 159 -13.45 3.87 19.99
CA GLY A 159 -13.12 3.75 18.55
C GLY A 159 -11.62 3.85 18.26
N ASP A 160 -10.90 4.66 19.04
CA ASP A 160 -9.44 4.83 18.92
C ASP A 160 -8.65 3.55 19.21
N VAL A 161 -9.20 2.68 20.05
CA VAL A 161 -8.56 1.42 20.44
C VAL A 161 -8.55 0.40 19.29
N VAL A 162 -9.56 0.40 18.42
CA VAL A 162 -9.64 -0.49 17.25
C VAL A 162 -8.46 -0.24 16.30
N TRP A 163 -8.18 1.03 16.01
CA TRP A 163 -7.04 1.44 15.19
C TRP A 163 -5.71 1.02 15.79
N LEU A 164 -5.54 1.14 17.12
CA LEU A 164 -4.34 0.67 17.81
C LEU A 164 -4.11 -0.84 17.64
N TYR A 165 -5.15 -1.68 17.70
CA TYR A 165 -4.98 -3.12 17.45
C TYR A 165 -4.60 -3.41 16.00
N GLN A 166 -5.21 -2.73 15.04
CA GLN A 166 -4.89 -2.91 13.61
C GLN A 166 -3.44 -2.54 13.31
N ILE A 167 -2.95 -1.44 13.88
CA ILE A 167 -1.58 -0.96 13.64
C ILE A 167 -0.56 -1.83 14.34
N ASN A 168 -0.82 -2.19 15.61
CA ASN A 168 0.10 -3.06 16.35
C ASN A 168 0.20 -4.46 15.73
N SER A 169 -0.90 -5.02 15.24
CA SER A 169 -0.87 -6.31 14.55
C SER A 169 -0.10 -6.25 13.23
N GLY A 170 -0.28 -5.18 12.43
CA GLY A 170 0.56 -4.90 11.26
C GLY A 170 2.05 -4.80 11.59
N LEU A 171 2.38 -4.05 12.65
CA LEU A 171 3.76 -3.86 13.08
C LEU A 171 4.41 -5.17 13.53
N LEU A 172 3.69 -6.01 14.28
CA LEU A 172 4.17 -7.34 14.69
C LEU A 172 4.43 -8.24 13.49
N LEU A 173 3.55 -8.23 12.49
CA LEU A 173 3.72 -8.97 11.24
C LEU A 173 5.00 -8.53 10.51
N VAL A 174 5.18 -7.22 10.31
CA VAL A 174 6.34 -6.68 9.58
C VAL A 174 7.64 -6.87 10.36
N LYS A 175 7.65 -6.61 11.67
CA LYS A 175 8.81 -6.92 12.54
C LYS A 175 9.19 -8.39 12.45
N GLY A 176 8.20 -9.28 12.42
CA GLY A 176 8.40 -10.71 12.23
C GLY A 176 9.06 -11.02 10.89
N PHE A 177 8.51 -10.52 9.77
CA PHE A 177 9.08 -10.71 8.44
C PHE A 177 10.51 -10.18 8.33
N SER A 178 10.78 -8.96 8.84
CA SER A 178 12.11 -8.37 8.86
C SER A 178 13.09 -9.19 9.70
N THR A 179 12.67 -9.65 10.88
CA THR A 179 13.51 -10.51 11.74
C THR A 179 13.91 -11.79 11.03
N ILE A 180 12.96 -12.43 10.34
CA ILE A 180 13.19 -13.68 9.60
C ILE A 180 14.13 -13.45 8.40
N LYS A 181 13.95 -12.37 7.63
CA LYS A 181 14.75 -12.09 6.43
C LYS A 181 16.17 -11.59 6.74
N ASN A 182 16.37 -10.87 7.84
CA ASN A 182 17.65 -10.24 8.15
C ASN A 182 18.59 -11.13 8.96
N ASN A 183 18.07 -12.14 9.67
CA ASN A 183 18.89 -12.97 10.53
C ASN A 183 18.96 -14.42 10.02
N LYS A 184 20.13 -14.81 9.51
CA LYS A 184 20.41 -16.19 9.07
C LYS A 184 20.44 -17.21 10.20
N GLU A 185 20.54 -16.77 11.46
CA GLU A 185 20.46 -17.54 12.71
C GLU A 185 19.37 -16.93 13.62
N TYR A 186 18.21 -16.59 13.04
CA TYR A 186 17.17 -15.85 13.74
C TYR A 186 16.74 -16.53 15.05
N ASN A 187 16.61 -15.71 16.11
CA ASN A 187 16.17 -16.16 17.43
C ASN A 187 14.69 -16.57 17.34
N LEU A 188 14.44 -17.88 17.21
CA LEU A 188 13.11 -18.49 17.14
C LEU A 188 12.16 -17.93 18.21
N THR A 189 12.68 -17.57 19.38
CA THR A 189 11.89 -17.10 20.51
C THR A 189 11.17 -15.78 20.21
N VAL A 190 11.83 -14.81 19.56
CA VAL A 190 11.24 -13.47 19.36
C VAL A 190 10.10 -13.49 18.35
N VAL A 191 10.24 -14.26 17.25
CA VAL A 191 9.16 -14.39 16.27
C VAL A 191 7.97 -15.14 16.86
N GLN A 192 8.22 -16.17 17.69
CA GLN A 192 7.16 -16.89 18.40
C GLN A 192 6.42 -15.98 19.39
N GLU A 193 7.11 -15.06 20.06
CA GLU A 193 6.47 -14.04 20.90
C GLU A 193 5.53 -13.12 20.09
N TYR A 194 5.91 -12.73 18.86
CA TYR A 194 5.03 -11.93 17.99
C TYR A 194 3.81 -12.73 17.52
N ILE A 195 4.00 -14.01 17.17
CA ILE A 195 2.91 -14.92 16.82
C ILE A 195 1.92 -15.06 17.99
N GLN A 196 2.44 -15.24 19.21
CA GLN A 196 1.60 -15.35 20.41
C GLN A 196 0.84 -14.05 20.69
N GLN A 197 1.48 -12.89 20.57
CA GLN A 197 0.82 -11.60 20.75
C GLN A 197 -0.34 -11.40 19.76
N LEU A 198 -0.17 -11.77 18.49
CA LEU A 198 -1.24 -11.72 17.50
C LEU A 198 -2.41 -12.66 17.86
N GLU A 199 -2.10 -13.86 18.35
CA GLU A 199 -3.10 -14.82 18.82
C GLU A 199 -3.90 -14.29 20.01
N ASP A 200 -3.21 -13.73 21.01
CA ASP A 200 -3.83 -13.14 22.20
C ASP A 200 -4.74 -11.95 21.84
N MET A 201 -4.28 -11.07 20.93
CA MET A 201 -5.09 -9.96 20.40
C MET A 201 -6.35 -10.46 19.69
N SER A 202 -6.21 -11.49 18.84
CA SER A 202 -7.33 -12.10 18.13
C SER A 202 -8.37 -12.67 19.10
N ILE A 203 -7.94 -13.46 20.09
CA ILE A 203 -8.82 -14.07 21.10
C ILE A 203 -9.59 -12.98 21.87
N LYS A 204 -8.90 -11.92 22.27
CA LYS A 204 -9.47 -10.81 23.02
C LYS A 204 -10.57 -10.08 22.24
N LEU A 205 -10.38 -9.89 20.94
CA LEU A 205 -11.30 -9.15 20.08
C LEU A 205 -12.45 -10.00 19.52
N ASN A 206 -12.38 -11.33 19.61
CA ASN A 206 -13.32 -12.25 18.97
C ASN A 206 -14.81 -11.93 19.27
N LYS A 207 -15.12 -11.50 20.50
CA LYS A 207 -16.50 -11.17 20.89
C LYS A 207 -16.92 -9.74 20.56
N THR A 208 -16.01 -8.78 20.59
CA THR A 208 -16.32 -7.34 20.49
C THR A 208 -16.11 -6.79 19.08
N GLN A 209 -15.11 -7.32 18.36
CA GLN A 209 -14.70 -6.89 17.02
C GLN A 209 -14.35 -8.12 16.16
N PRO A 210 -15.33 -8.98 15.81
CA PRO A 210 -15.07 -10.28 15.15
C PRO A 210 -14.35 -10.15 13.81
N THR A 211 -14.66 -9.14 13.00
CA THR A 211 -13.97 -8.89 11.71
C THR A 211 -12.49 -8.55 11.90
N LEU A 212 -12.18 -7.68 12.87
CA LEU A 212 -10.79 -7.34 13.19
C LEU A 212 -10.05 -8.54 13.82
N SER A 213 -10.72 -9.28 14.71
CA SER A 213 -10.18 -10.52 15.30
C SER A 213 -9.73 -11.51 14.22
N ILE A 214 -10.57 -11.75 13.21
CA ILE A 214 -10.24 -12.67 12.11
C ILE A 214 -9.12 -12.09 11.23
N SER A 215 -9.09 -10.77 11.01
CA SER A 215 -8.00 -10.12 10.27
C SER A 215 -6.65 -10.27 10.98
N ILE A 216 -6.62 -10.11 12.31
CA ILE A 216 -5.42 -10.32 13.12
C ILE A 216 -5.02 -11.81 13.14
N LEU A 217 -5.99 -12.72 13.17
CA LEU A 217 -5.74 -14.15 13.07
C LEU A 217 -5.12 -14.52 11.71
N ALA A 218 -5.57 -13.89 10.62
CA ALA A 218 -4.94 -14.04 9.31
C ALA A 218 -3.47 -13.59 9.36
N MET A 219 -3.17 -12.41 9.92
CA MET A 219 -1.78 -11.93 10.09
C MET A 219 -0.92 -12.89 10.93
N LYS A 220 -1.49 -13.47 11.98
CA LYS A 220 -0.83 -14.52 12.78
C LYS A 220 -0.42 -15.71 11.90
N TYR A 221 -1.33 -16.20 11.06
CA TYR A 221 -1.03 -17.30 10.15
C TYR A 221 -0.08 -16.91 9.01
N GLN A 222 -0.11 -15.66 8.53
CA GLN A 222 0.89 -15.14 7.60
C GLN A 222 2.29 -15.20 8.22
N LEU A 223 2.43 -14.75 9.47
CA LEU A 223 3.72 -14.79 10.18
C LEU A 223 4.18 -16.22 10.45
N GLN A 224 3.27 -17.11 10.85
CA GLN A 224 3.57 -18.54 11.02
C GLN A 224 4.04 -19.19 9.71
N ALA A 225 3.35 -18.91 8.61
CA ALA A 225 3.74 -19.41 7.29
C ALA A 225 5.15 -18.96 6.92
N PHE A 226 5.42 -17.65 7.04
CA PHE A 226 6.72 -17.08 6.71
C PHE A 226 7.84 -17.63 7.61
N HIS A 227 7.56 -17.77 8.91
CA HIS A 227 8.47 -18.36 9.88
C HIS A 227 8.84 -19.80 9.54
N GLU A 228 7.84 -20.65 9.29
CA GLU A 228 8.09 -22.05 8.95
C GLU A 228 8.73 -22.22 7.58
N TYR A 229 8.44 -21.34 6.61
CA TYR A 229 8.99 -21.46 5.27
C TYR A 229 10.49 -21.14 5.20
N TYR A 230 10.93 -20.10 5.92
CA TYR A 230 12.33 -19.62 5.86
C TYR A 230 13.23 -20.17 6.97
N ARG A 231 12.75 -21.14 7.76
CA ARG A 231 13.58 -21.76 8.79
C ARG A 231 14.76 -22.54 8.19
N ILE A 232 15.95 -22.35 8.77
CA ILE A 232 17.26 -22.81 8.25
C ILE A 232 17.28 -24.32 7.96
N SER A 233 16.65 -25.12 8.82
CA SER A 233 16.63 -26.58 8.74
C SER A 233 15.32 -27.14 8.19
N THR A 234 14.66 -26.42 7.28
CA THR A 234 13.39 -26.85 6.70
C THR A 234 13.55 -27.90 5.61
N THR A 235 12.73 -28.93 5.72
CA THR A 235 12.47 -29.94 4.71
C THR A 235 11.32 -29.49 3.80
N ASN A 236 11.20 -30.09 2.62
CA ASN A 236 10.03 -29.87 1.74
C ASN A 236 8.70 -30.15 2.47
N ASN A 237 8.68 -31.08 3.44
CA ASN A 237 7.47 -31.36 4.22
C ASN A 237 7.08 -30.18 5.12
N GLU A 238 8.06 -29.53 5.76
CA GLU A 238 7.82 -28.35 6.59
C GLU A 238 7.45 -27.12 5.75
N GLN A 239 8.01 -26.99 4.55
CA GLN A 239 7.57 -25.97 3.59
C GLN A 239 6.13 -26.18 3.14
N ASN A 240 5.67 -27.43 2.99
CA ASN A 240 4.25 -27.71 2.74
C ASN A 240 3.35 -27.34 3.94
N ILE A 241 3.83 -27.50 5.17
CA ILE A 241 3.12 -27.01 6.37
C ILE A 241 3.02 -25.48 6.33
N ALA A 242 4.09 -24.78 5.96
CA ALA A 242 4.07 -23.33 5.79
C ALA A 242 3.06 -22.87 4.73
N LEU A 243 2.97 -23.56 3.59
CA LEU A 243 1.96 -23.29 2.56
C LEU A 243 0.52 -23.50 3.09
N ASN A 244 0.29 -24.47 3.97
CA ASN A 244 -1.01 -24.64 4.62
C ASN A 244 -1.36 -23.46 5.52
N TYR A 245 -0.41 -22.93 6.30
CA TYR A 245 -0.65 -21.72 7.09
C TYR A 245 -0.95 -20.50 6.22
N ALA A 246 -0.21 -20.31 5.11
CA ALA A 246 -0.48 -19.21 4.18
C ALA A 246 -1.88 -19.32 3.56
N LYS A 247 -2.29 -20.53 3.19
CA LYS A 247 -3.64 -20.79 2.69
C LYS A 247 -4.72 -20.54 3.75
N MET A 248 -4.47 -20.90 5.01
CA MET A 248 -5.38 -20.58 6.13
C MET A 248 -5.54 -19.07 6.30
N ALA A 249 -4.44 -18.31 6.26
CA ALA A 249 -4.49 -16.85 6.33
C ALA A 249 -5.34 -16.25 5.20
N MET A 250 -5.11 -16.69 3.97
CA MET A 250 -5.90 -16.28 2.80
C MET A 250 -7.40 -16.56 3.00
N ASN A 251 -7.76 -17.79 3.42
CA ASN A 251 -9.16 -18.17 3.60
C ASN A 251 -9.85 -17.35 4.70
N LEU A 252 -9.13 -17.04 5.79
CA LEU A 252 -9.63 -16.20 6.88
C LEU A 252 -9.87 -14.77 6.40
N GLU A 253 -8.91 -14.18 5.70
CA GLU A 253 -9.03 -12.81 5.18
C GLU A 253 -10.25 -12.67 4.25
N VAL A 254 -10.41 -13.60 3.30
CA VAL A 254 -11.55 -13.63 2.36
C VAL A 254 -12.89 -13.87 3.07
N SER A 255 -12.91 -14.46 4.27
CA SER A 255 -14.14 -14.80 4.99
C SER A 255 -14.83 -13.62 5.66
N VAL A 256 -14.10 -12.54 5.96
CA VAL A 256 -14.62 -11.43 6.78
C VAL A 256 -14.69 -10.09 6.09
N ASN A 257 -13.95 -9.89 5.01
CA ASN A 257 -14.06 -8.70 4.18
C ASN A 257 -13.87 -9.09 2.71
N PRO A 258 -14.55 -8.45 1.75
CA PRO A 258 -13.94 -8.35 0.44
C PRO A 258 -12.59 -7.66 0.69
N PRO A 259 -11.45 -8.27 0.31
CA PRO A 259 -10.16 -7.69 0.62
C PRO A 259 -10.16 -6.26 0.07
N CYS A 260 -9.73 -5.31 0.90
CA CYS A 260 -9.48 -3.93 0.55
C CYS A 260 -8.04 -3.64 0.95
N TYR A 261 -7.23 -3.15 0.01
CA TYR A 261 -5.82 -2.84 0.15
C TYR A 261 -5.58 -1.44 -0.44
N GLY A 262 -4.57 -0.77 0.07
CA GLY A 262 -4.42 0.66 -0.06
C GLY A 262 -5.31 1.42 0.94
N PRO A 263 -4.87 2.62 1.34
CA PRO A 263 -5.51 3.41 2.41
C PRO A 263 -7.02 3.64 2.18
N PRO A 264 -7.82 3.80 3.26
CA PRO A 264 -7.42 3.88 4.67
C PRO A 264 -7.47 2.55 5.45
N ILE A 265 -7.78 1.41 4.81
CA ILE A 265 -7.98 0.13 5.49
C ILE A 265 -7.15 -0.94 4.78
N ASP A 266 -6.13 -1.45 5.48
CA ASP A 266 -5.21 -2.48 4.97
C ASP A 266 -4.99 -3.60 5.99
N PRO A 267 -5.03 -4.88 5.60
CA PRO A 267 -3.95 -5.77 5.98
C PRO A 267 -2.66 -5.30 5.29
N VAL A 268 -1.62 -5.09 6.09
CA VAL A 268 -0.33 -4.56 5.65
C VAL A 268 0.30 -5.37 4.50
N LYS A 269 0.09 -6.69 4.50
CA LYS A 269 0.41 -7.60 3.39
C LYS A 269 -0.84 -8.39 3.03
N PRO A 270 -1.31 -8.37 1.78
CA PRO A 270 -2.39 -9.24 1.32
C PRO A 270 -2.09 -10.73 1.57
N SER A 271 -2.96 -11.46 2.28
CA SER A 271 -2.72 -12.88 2.58
C SER A 271 -2.67 -13.74 1.32
N GLN A 272 -3.51 -13.44 0.33
CA GLN A 272 -3.53 -14.16 -0.94
C GLN A 272 -2.28 -13.89 -1.80
N GLU A 273 -1.77 -12.65 -1.81
CA GLU A 273 -0.51 -12.33 -2.51
C GLU A 273 0.66 -13.06 -1.86
N LEU A 274 0.72 -13.07 -0.51
CA LEU A 274 1.75 -13.82 0.22
C LEU A 274 1.69 -15.32 -0.09
N TYR A 275 0.49 -15.91 -0.14
CA TYR A 275 0.35 -17.31 -0.51
C TYR A 275 0.85 -17.58 -1.94
N GLY A 276 0.51 -16.71 -2.89
CA GLY A 276 1.02 -16.76 -4.27
C GLY A 276 2.55 -16.65 -4.35
N GLU A 277 3.16 -15.77 -3.56
CA GLU A 277 4.62 -15.62 -3.46
C GLU A 277 5.30 -16.88 -2.92
N LEU A 278 4.78 -17.46 -1.84
CA LEU A 278 5.32 -18.70 -1.29
C LEU A 278 5.13 -19.89 -2.24
N LEU A 279 4.00 -19.97 -2.94
CA LEU A 279 3.78 -20.98 -3.99
C LEU A 279 4.79 -20.82 -5.14
N LEU A 280 5.06 -19.58 -5.57
CA LEU A 280 6.04 -19.27 -6.60
C LEU A 280 7.44 -19.71 -6.18
N GLU A 281 7.87 -19.38 -4.95
CA GLU A 281 9.15 -19.81 -4.39
C GLU A 281 9.23 -21.34 -4.25
N HIS A 282 8.11 -21.98 -3.89
CA HIS A 282 8.01 -23.43 -3.77
C HIS A 282 7.79 -24.14 -5.13
N ARG A 283 7.92 -23.40 -6.23
CA ARG A 283 7.83 -23.89 -7.62
C ARG A 283 6.46 -24.47 -8.00
N GLN A 284 5.41 -24.15 -7.25
CA GLN A 284 4.02 -24.48 -7.58
C GLN A 284 3.44 -23.39 -8.50
N TYR A 285 4.06 -23.21 -9.66
CA TYR A 285 3.85 -22.06 -10.53
C TYR A 285 2.41 -21.90 -11.02
N GLU A 286 1.73 -22.99 -11.40
CA GLU A 286 0.34 -22.91 -11.87
C GLU A 286 -0.62 -22.47 -10.76
N GLN A 287 -0.40 -22.93 -9.52
CA GLN A 287 -1.18 -22.47 -8.37
C GLN A 287 -0.88 -21.01 -8.07
N ALA A 288 0.40 -20.61 -8.09
CA ALA A 288 0.79 -19.22 -7.90
C ALA A 288 0.12 -18.27 -8.92
N ILE A 289 0.08 -18.66 -10.20
CA ILE A 289 -0.62 -17.91 -11.25
C ILE A 289 -2.09 -17.70 -10.90
N ASN A 290 -2.79 -18.76 -10.47
CA ASN A 290 -4.19 -18.66 -10.10
C ASN A 290 -4.41 -17.70 -8.95
N GLU A 291 -3.57 -17.77 -7.91
CA GLU A 291 -3.68 -16.87 -6.76
C GLU A 291 -3.38 -15.41 -7.12
N PHE A 292 -2.35 -15.13 -7.92
CA PHE A 292 -2.08 -13.76 -8.37
C PHE A 292 -3.19 -13.21 -9.28
N LEU A 293 -3.77 -14.03 -10.16
CA LEU A 293 -4.92 -13.61 -10.96
C LEU A 293 -6.14 -13.31 -10.09
N ASN A 294 -6.36 -14.08 -9.04
CA ASN A 294 -7.42 -13.81 -8.07
C ASN A 294 -7.17 -12.48 -7.33
N VAL A 295 -5.94 -12.21 -6.89
CA VAL A 295 -5.57 -10.92 -6.28
C VAL A 295 -5.91 -9.78 -7.23
N MET A 296 -5.58 -9.91 -8.52
CA MET A 296 -5.88 -8.87 -9.53
C MET A 296 -7.38 -8.58 -9.72
N THR A 297 -8.29 -9.47 -9.32
CA THR A 297 -9.73 -9.19 -9.39
C THR A 297 -10.18 -8.16 -8.36
N TYR A 298 -9.42 -8.00 -7.29
CA TYR A 298 -9.64 -7.02 -6.24
C TYR A 298 -8.61 -5.86 -6.32
N PHE A 299 -7.41 -6.14 -6.83
CA PHE A 299 -6.30 -5.19 -6.85
C PHE A 299 -5.62 -5.19 -8.20
N PRO A 300 -6.31 -4.68 -9.22
CA PRO A 300 -5.71 -4.52 -10.53
C PRO A 300 -4.45 -3.64 -10.40
N ASN A 301 -3.45 -3.94 -11.21
CA ASN A 301 -2.23 -3.15 -11.35
C ASN A 301 -1.35 -3.01 -10.09
N ARG A 302 -1.54 -3.83 -9.06
CA ARG A 302 -0.58 -3.88 -7.95
C ARG A 302 0.78 -4.40 -8.43
N THR A 303 1.84 -3.65 -8.13
CA THR A 303 3.20 -3.88 -8.67
C THR A 303 3.78 -5.24 -8.27
N LEU A 304 3.67 -5.60 -6.99
CA LEU A 304 4.15 -6.90 -6.48
C LEU A 304 3.41 -8.09 -7.10
N THR A 305 2.08 -7.99 -7.20
CA THR A 305 1.24 -9.01 -7.85
C THR A 305 1.60 -9.18 -9.33
N LEU A 306 1.73 -8.08 -10.08
CA LEU A 306 2.12 -8.13 -11.49
C LEU A 306 3.49 -8.79 -11.68
N PHE A 307 4.44 -8.46 -10.79
CA PHE A 307 5.77 -9.02 -10.81
C PHE A 307 5.78 -10.52 -10.52
N GLY A 308 5.09 -10.96 -9.46
CA GLY A 308 4.92 -12.37 -9.12
C GLY A 308 4.26 -13.17 -10.25
N LEU A 309 3.22 -12.62 -10.86
CA LEU A 309 2.51 -13.25 -11.98
C LEU A 309 3.41 -13.39 -13.21
N ALA A 310 4.18 -12.36 -13.56
CA ALA A 310 5.12 -12.40 -14.68
C ALA A 310 6.22 -13.46 -14.47
N ARG A 311 6.79 -13.52 -13.27
CA ARG A 311 7.75 -14.57 -12.87
C ARG A 311 7.17 -15.97 -12.98
N ALA A 312 5.94 -16.17 -12.49
CA ALA A 312 5.27 -17.46 -12.53
C ALA A 312 5.00 -17.93 -13.98
N TYR A 313 4.53 -17.04 -14.86
CA TYR A 313 4.37 -17.35 -16.28
C TYR A 313 5.69 -17.64 -17.00
N SER A 314 6.73 -16.86 -16.67
CA SER A 314 8.08 -17.07 -17.18
C SER A 314 8.59 -18.47 -16.81
N ALA A 315 8.39 -18.89 -15.56
CA ALA A 315 8.86 -20.18 -15.05
C ALA A 315 8.24 -21.39 -15.76
N ILE A 316 7.01 -21.28 -16.27
CA ILE A 316 6.33 -22.34 -17.04
C ILE A 316 6.48 -22.17 -18.56
N GLY A 317 7.31 -21.24 -19.03
CA GLY A 317 7.57 -21.02 -20.46
C GLY A 317 6.42 -20.37 -21.24
N LYS A 318 5.43 -19.76 -20.58
CA LYS A 318 4.36 -19.00 -21.25
C LYS A 318 4.85 -17.59 -21.59
N ILE A 319 5.73 -17.52 -22.60
CA ILE A 319 6.46 -16.30 -23.00
C ILE A 319 5.54 -15.12 -23.28
N ASP A 320 4.46 -15.30 -24.05
CA ASP A 320 3.55 -14.20 -24.40
C ASP A 320 2.87 -13.60 -23.16
N SER A 321 2.45 -14.44 -22.20
CA SER A 321 1.88 -14.00 -20.93
C SER A 321 2.92 -13.31 -20.04
N ALA A 322 4.13 -13.88 -19.93
CA ALA A 322 5.21 -13.25 -19.17
C ALA A 322 5.58 -11.87 -19.75
N CYS A 323 5.71 -11.75 -21.07
CA CYS A 323 5.97 -10.48 -21.74
C CYS A 323 4.83 -9.48 -21.52
N LEU A 324 3.57 -9.92 -21.55
CA LEU A 324 2.41 -9.06 -21.27
C LEU A 324 2.52 -8.43 -19.88
N TYR A 325 2.73 -9.23 -18.83
CA TYR A 325 2.74 -8.72 -17.46
C TYR A 325 4.02 -7.94 -17.13
N TYR A 326 5.19 -8.33 -17.65
CA TYR A 326 6.40 -7.50 -17.53
C TYR A 326 6.27 -6.17 -18.27
N SER A 327 5.62 -6.15 -19.44
CA SER A 327 5.37 -4.90 -20.17
C SER A 327 4.43 -3.98 -19.38
N ARG A 328 3.36 -4.52 -18.79
CA ARG A 328 2.46 -3.74 -17.92
C ARG A 328 3.18 -3.21 -16.69
N LEU A 329 4.02 -4.03 -16.05
CA LEU A 329 4.82 -3.61 -14.90
C LEU A 329 5.72 -2.41 -15.25
N ILE A 330 6.47 -2.46 -16.35
CA ILE A 330 7.38 -1.38 -16.73
C ILE A 330 6.62 -0.15 -17.24
N ASN A 331 5.69 -0.33 -18.18
CA ASN A 331 5.09 0.78 -18.91
C ASN A 331 3.97 1.47 -18.15
N ASP A 332 3.19 0.72 -17.38
CA ASP A 332 1.99 1.25 -16.72
C ASP A 332 2.31 1.61 -15.26
N MET A 333 3.11 0.78 -14.58
CA MET A 333 3.36 0.92 -13.14
C MET A 333 4.67 1.61 -12.80
N LEU A 334 5.78 1.18 -13.39
CA LEU A 334 7.11 1.70 -13.07
C LEU A 334 7.57 2.82 -14.02
N TYR A 335 6.62 3.52 -14.65
CA TYR A 335 6.95 4.65 -15.51
C TYR A 335 7.55 5.81 -14.70
N ASN A 336 8.78 6.20 -15.05
CA ASN A 336 9.60 7.12 -14.26
C ASN A 336 9.74 6.68 -12.79
N SER A 337 9.90 5.37 -12.54
CA SER A 337 10.30 4.85 -11.23
C SER A 337 11.73 5.29 -10.89
N ASP A 338 12.14 5.04 -9.65
CA ASP A 338 13.54 5.22 -9.26
C ASP A 338 14.47 4.29 -10.08
N PHE A 339 15.75 4.67 -10.16
CA PHE A 339 16.78 3.86 -10.81
C PHE A 339 17.19 2.67 -9.92
N GLY A 340 17.63 1.57 -10.55
CA GLY A 340 18.20 0.42 -9.84
C GLY A 340 17.19 -0.47 -9.13
N LEU A 341 15.91 -0.38 -9.49
CA LEU A 341 14.90 -1.30 -8.99
C LEU A 341 15.13 -2.68 -9.61
N GLN A 342 15.46 -3.67 -8.76
CA GLN A 342 15.73 -5.05 -9.19
C GLN A 342 14.64 -5.61 -10.10
N TRP A 343 13.36 -5.32 -9.80
CA TRP A 343 12.22 -5.84 -10.56
C TRP A 343 12.10 -5.18 -11.94
N TYR A 344 12.48 -3.90 -12.05
CA TYR A 344 12.55 -3.20 -13.33
C TYR A 344 13.62 -3.83 -14.22
N ASP A 345 14.82 -4.03 -13.67
CA ASP A 345 15.94 -4.62 -14.41
C ASP A 345 15.62 -6.03 -14.89
N GLU A 346 15.02 -6.86 -14.03
CA GLU A 346 14.56 -8.20 -14.39
C GLU A 346 13.53 -8.18 -15.52
N ALA A 347 12.48 -7.38 -15.37
CA ALA A 347 11.43 -7.25 -16.37
C ALA A 347 11.99 -6.76 -17.72
N ASN A 348 12.87 -5.76 -17.69
CA ASN A 348 13.46 -5.18 -18.88
C ASN A 348 14.35 -6.18 -19.61
N ASN A 349 15.20 -6.91 -18.86
CA ASN A 349 16.03 -7.97 -19.42
C ASN A 349 15.20 -9.10 -20.05
N TYR A 350 14.09 -9.49 -19.41
CA TYR A 350 13.19 -10.49 -19.98
C TYR A 350 12.55 -10.02 -21.29
N LEU A 351 12.08 -8.78 -21.35
CA LEU A 351 11.45 -8.21 -22.54
C LEU A 351 12.45 -8.08 -23.70
N ILE A 352 13.68 -7.63 -23.45
CA ILE A 352 14.74 -7.54 -24.48
C ILE A 352 15.03 -8.91 -25.10
N THR A 353 14.98 -9.97 -24.30
CA THR A 353 15.35 -11.32 -24.73
C THR A 353 14.21 -12.08 -25.40
N HIS A 354 12.96 -11.83 -25.02
CA HIS A 354 11.82 -12.67 -25.42
C HIS A 354 10.71 -11.96 -26.20
N SER A 355 10.67 -10.62 -26.22
CA SER A 355 9.65 -9.90 -26.98
C SER A 355 9.83 -10.13 -28.49
N ARG A 356 8.81 -10.71 -29.14
CA ARG A 356 8.77 -10.91 -30.60
C ARG A 356 8.74 -9.60 -31.38
N LYS A 357 8.27 -8.53 -30.75
CA LYS A 357 8.55 -7.18 -31.22
C LYS A 357 9.97 -6.87 -30.76
N LYS A 358 10.91 -6.66 -31.71
CA LYS A 358 12.03 -5.74 -31.43
C LYS A 358 11.40 -4.55 -30.71
N PRO A 359 11.96 -4.05 -29.60
CA PRO A 359 11.48 -2.78 -29.08
C PRO A 359 11.49 -1.87 -30.29
N ASP A 360 10.31 -1.40 -30.71
CA ASP A 360 10.29 -0.27 -31.61
C ASP A 360 11.15 0.73 -30.85
N THR A 361 12.25 1.12 -31.47
CA THR A 361 12.97 2.30 -31.06
C THR A 361 12.01 3.46 -31.35
N ILE A 362 10.95 3.59 -30.56
CA ILE A 362 10.28 4.85 -30.28
C ILE A 362 11.16 5.59 -29.29
N ILE A 363 12.42 5.73 -29.67
CA ILE A 363 13.27 6.83 -29.32
C ILE A 363 13.42 7.58 -30.64
N ASN A 364 12.33 8.23 -31.05
CA ASN A 364 12.48 9.33 -31.97
C ASN A 364 13.18 10.41 -31.15
N SER A 365 14.42 10.77 -31.51
CA SER A 365 15.25 11.72 -30.74
C SER A 365 14.60 13.10 -30.54
N LYS A 366 13.55 13.42 -31.31
CA LYS A 366 12.67 14.58 -31.12
C LYS A 366 11.61 14.40 -30.02
N PHE A 367 11.19 13.17 -29.72
CA PHE A 367 10.23 12.84 -28.65
C PHE A 367 10.89 12.75 -27.27
N ILE A 368 12.17 12.34 -27.19
CA ILE A 368 12.96 12.44 -25.95
C ILE A 368 13.10 13.89 -25.50
N GLY A 369 13.31 14.83 -26.43
CA GLY A 369 13.37 16.25 -26.07
C GLY A 369 12.05 16.75 -25.46
N ILE A 370 10.90 16.35 -26.01
CA ILE A 370 9.59 16.82 -25.56
C ILE A 370 9.14 16.09 -24.28
N ILE A 371 9.33 14.76 -24.18
CA ILE A 371 9.00 13.98 -22.99
C ILE A 371 9.98 14.27 -21.85
N ALA A 372 11.28 14.42 -22.11
CA ALA A 372 12.21 14.85 -21.06
C ALA A 372 11.89 16.26 -20.60
N THR A 373 11.46 17.18 -21.49
CA THR A 373 11.03 18.52 -21.06
C THR A 373 9.72 18.46 -20.28
N ILE A 374 8.73 17.67 -20.69
CA ILE A 374 7.46 17.51 -19.95
C ILE A 374 7.68 16.76 -18.64
N ALA A 375 8.48 15.69 -18.59
CA ALA A 375 8.81 14.95 -17.38
C ALA A 375 9.75 15.73 -16.46
N PHE A 376 10.61 16.59 -16.99
CA PHE A 376 11.42 17.54 -16.21
C PHE A 376 10.56 18.68 -15.68
N VAL A 377 9.61 19.20 -16.46
CA VAL A 377 8.67 20.24 -16.01
C VAL A 377 7.68 19.67 -15.00
N VAL A 378 7.08 18.49 -15.25
CA VAL A 378 6.22 17.77 -14.30
C VAL A 378 7.03 17.29 -13.09
N GLY A 379 8.25 16.81 -13.28
CA GLY A 379 9.15 16.42 -12.18
C GLY A 379 9.55 17.61 -11.32
N ILE A 380 9.83 18.78 -11.92
CA ILE A 380 10.06 20.04 -11.21
C ILE A 380 8.78 20.51 -10.53
N ILE A 381 7.62 20.43 -11.16
CA ILE A 381 6.35 20.83 -10.55
C ILE A 381 6.03 19.91 -9.38
N VAL A 382 6.15 18.60 -9.53
CA VAL A 382 5.89 17.61 -8.47
C VAL A 382 6.90 17.76 -7.32
N THR A 383 8.20 17.88 -7.60
CA THR A 383 9.22 18.10 -6.56
C THR A 383 9.10 19.48 -5.92
N SER A 384 8.79 20.53 -6.67
CA SER A 384 8.61 21.88 -6.13
C SER A 384 7.33 21.99 -5.30
N SER A 385 6.21 21.44 -5.77
CA SER A 385 4.95 21.38 -5.03
C SER A 385 5.11 20.53 -3.77
N PHE A 386 5.83 19.41 -3.85
CA PHE A 386 6.15 18.56 -2.69
C PHE A 386 7.07 19.25 -1.68
N ILE A 387 8.15 19.90 -2.13
CA ILE A 387 9.05 20.68 -1.26
C ILE A 387 8.29 21.85 -0.61
N ILE A 388 7.39 22.51 -1.33
CA ILE A 388 6.53 23.57 -0.79
C ILE A 388 5.58 23.00 0.25
N LEU A 389 4.98 21.83 0.00
CA LEU A 389 4.09 21.13 0.93
C LEU A 389 4.82 20.78 2.23
N VAL A 390 5.95 20.07 2.15
CA VAL A 390 6.76 19.67 3.31
C VAL A 390 7.26 20.89 4.09
N ARG A 391 7.71 21.95 3.41
CA ARG A 391 8.17 23.19 4.07
C ARG A 391 7.04 23.95 4.76
N LYS A 392 5.86 24.06 4.14
CA LYS A 392 4.70 24.74 4.75
C LYS A 392 4.12 23.93 5.89
N PHE A 393 4.11 22.60 5.78
CA PHE A 393 3.68 21.70 6.84
C PHE A 393 4.53 21.87 8.09
N ARG A 394 5.86 21.87 7.94
CA ARG A 394 6.80 22.20 9.03
C ARG A 394 6.54 23.60 9.61
N HIS A 395 6.28 24.60 8.78
CA HIS A 395 6.04 25.98 9.21
C HIS A 395 4.68 26.21 9.90
N ARG A 396 3.61 25.51 9.50
CA ARG A 396 2.27 25.61 10.12
C ARG A 396 2.27 24.98 11.52
N ASN A 397 2.89 23.81 11.68
CA ASN A 397 2.94 23.11 12.96
C ASN A 397 3.82 23.83 14.01
N GLN A 398 4.88 24.53 13.60
CA GLN A 398 5.64 25.42 14.50
C GLN A 398 4.79 26.57 15.10
N LYS A 399 3.70 26.98 14.46
CA LYS A 399 2.80 28.03 14.99
C LYS A 399 1.71 27.50 15.93
N HIS A 400 1.37 26.21 15.87
CA HIS A 400 0.37 25.59 16.75
C HIS A 400 0.96 24.98 18.02
N TYR A 401 2.29 24.82 18.10
CA TYR A 401 3.03 24.44 19.32
C TYR A 401 3.65 25.65 20.04
N GLN A 402 2.90 26.74 20.24
CA GLN A 402 3.20 27.62 21.36
C GLN A 402 2.44 27.10 22.58
N PRO A 403 3.11 26.73 23.68
CA PRO A 403 2.39 26.42 24.91
C PRO A 403 1.57 27.66 25.27
N LEU A 404 0.26 27.48 25.44
CA LEU A 404 -0.57 28.46 26.11
C LEU A 404 0.06 28.71 27.47
N ASN A 405 0.84 29.78 27.58
CA ASN A 405 1.33 30.26 28.87
C ASN A 405 0.10 30.54 29.73
N SER A 406 0.01 29.78 30.82
CA SER A 406 -0.95 30.00 31.89
C SER A 406 -0.86 31.44 32.38
N SER A 407 -1.97 32.17 32.25
CA SER A 407 -2.28 33.35 33.06
C SER A 407 -3.61 33.14 33.74
#